data_AF-M1ERI4-F1
#
_entry.id   AF-M1ERI4-F1
#
_cell.length_a   1.000
_cell.length_b   1.000
_cell.length_c   1.000
_cell.angle_alpha   90.00
_cell.angle_beta   90.00
_cell.angle_gamma   90.00
#
_symmetry.space_group_name_H-M   'P 1'
#
loop_
_entity.id
_entity.type
_entity.pdbx_description
1 polymer ?
#
loop_
_entity_poly.entity_id
_entity_poly.type
_entity_poly.pdbx_seq_one_letter_code
_entity_poly.pdbx_strand_id
1 'polypeptide(L)' 'HLVDIWNVIEALRENALNNLDPNIELSVARLEAVLSTIFYQLNKRMPTTHQIQVEQSISLLLNFLLAAFDP' A
#
# COMPACT_ATOMS: atom_id res chain seq x y z
N HIS A 1 -7.85 -6.51 -10.81
CA HIS A 1 -8.29 -5.33 -11.56
C HIS A 1 -8.81 -4.17 -10.69
N LEU A 2 -9.00 -4.29 -9.37
CA LEU A 2 -9.51 -3.18 -8.53
C LEU A 2 -8.43 -2.19 -8.06
N VAL A 3 -7.19 -2.67 -7.95
CA VAL A 3 -5.97 -1.84 -7.85
C VAL A 3 -5.22 -2.08 -9.15
N ASP A 4 -4.96 -1.01 -9.88
CA ASP A 4 -4.16 -1.03 -11.11
C ASP A 4 -2.82 -0.32 -10.90
N ILE A 5 -1.99 -0.29 -11.95
CA ILE A 5 -0.68 0.35 -11.88
C ILE A 5 -0.77 1.85 -11.59
N TRP A 6 -1.85 2.52 -12.00
CA TRP A 6 -2.05 3.93 -11.70
C TRP A 6 -2.25 4.14 -10.20
N ASN A 7 -3.07 3.31 -9.54
CA ASN A 7 -3.25 3.37 -8.08
C ASN A 7 -1.92 3.18 -7.33
N VAL A 8 -1.05 2.29 -7.81
CA VAL A 8 0.27 2.08 -7.21
C VAL A 8 1.16 3.31 -7.40
N ILE A 9 1.22 3.87 -8.61
CA ILE A 9 2.00 5.08 -8.90
C ILE A 9 1.53 6.26 -8.04
N GLU A 10 0.23 6.46 -7.91
CA GLU A 10 -0.31 7.53 -7.07
C GLU A 10 0.01 7.32 -5.59
N ALA A 11 -0.12 6.09 -5.07
CA ALA A 11 0.24 5.81 -3.68
C ALA A 11 1.72 6.09 -3.40
N LEU A 12 2.62 5.75 -4.32
CA LEU A 12 4.05 6.07 -4.21
C LEU A 12 4.28 7.59 -4.24
N ARG A 13 3.57 8.32 -5.10
CA ARG A 13 3.67 9.79 -5.20
C ARG A 13 3.16 10.48 -3.93
N GLU A 14 2.00 10.06 -3.42
CA GLU A 14 1.43 10.61 -2.18
C GLU A 14 2.32 10.38 -0.96
N ASN A 15 3.11 9.29 -0.96
CA ASN A 15 4.10 8.98 0.07
C ASN A 15 5.51 9.52 -0.22
N ALA A 16 5.65 10.37 -1.25
CA ALA A 16 6.89 10.98 -1.70
C ALA A 16 8.02 9.99 -2.01
N LEU A 17 7.69 8.74 -2.36
CA LEU A 17 8.68 7.72 -2.72
C LEU A 17 9.26 7.95 -4.12
N ASN A 18 8.54 8.67 -4.98
CA ASN A 18 8.98 9.02 -6.32
C ASN A 18 10.19 9.99 -6.36
N ASN A 19 10.57 10.59 -5.24
CA ASN A 19 11.69 11.52 -5.13
C ASN A 19 12.94 10.88 -4.49
N LEU A 20 12.87 9.59 -4.14
CA LEU A 20 13.95 8.89 -3.46
C LEU A 20 14.83 8.14 -4.46
N ASP A 21 16.03 7.79 -4.01
CA ASP A 21 16.86 6.81 -4.72
C ASP A 21 16.10 5.46 -4.79
N PRO A 22 15.95 4.84 -5.97
CA PRO A 22 15.28 3.55 -6.11
C PRO A 22 15.90 2.42 -5.27
N ASN A 23 17.16 2.55 -4.87
CA ASN A 23 17.88 1.56 -4.08
C ASN A 23 17.85 1.85 -2.57
N ILE A 24 17.12 2.90 -2.13
CA ILE A 24 16.98 3.17 -0.71
C ILE A 24 16.16 2.09 -0.01
N GLU A 25 16.61 1.64 1.15
CA GLU A 25 15.79 0.78 2.01
C GLU A 25 14.65 1.60 2.63
N LEU A 26 13.44 1.04 2.60
CA LEU A 26 12.26 1.63 3.21
C LEU A 26 12.06 1.06 4.61
N SER A 27 11.77 1.93 5.57
CA SER A 27 11.34 1.47 6.90
C SER A 27 9.95 0.83 6.83
N VAL A 28 9.67 -0.09 7.77
CA VAL A 28 8.36 -0.75 7.91
C VAL A 28 7.22 0.27 7.94
N ALA A 29 7.37 1.35 8.70
CA ALA A 29 6.35 2.40 8.80
C ALA A 29 6.08 3.11 7.45
N ARG A 30 7.09 3.33 6.61
CA ARG A 30 6.88 3.92 5.27
C ARG A 30 6.22 2.94 4.32
N LEU A 31 6.58 1.65 4.40
CA LEU A 31 5.91 0.61 3.63
C LEU A 31 4.43 0.52 4.00
N GLU A 32 4.13 0.49 5.31
CA GLU A 32 2.76 0.49 5.84
C GLU A 32 1.96 1.72 5.38
N ALA A 33 2.56 2.91 5.36
CA ALA A 33 1.92 4.12 4.88
C ALA A 33 1.50 4.02 3.40
N VAL A 34 2.34 3.46 2.53
CA VAL A 34 2.00 3.22 1.12
C VAL A 34 0.84 2.24 0.98
N LEU A 35 0.90 1.11 1.69
CA LEU A 35 -0.17 0.12 1.68
C LEU A 35 -1.49 0.71 2.19
N SER A 36 -1.41 1.55 3.23
CA SER A 36 -2.55 2.29 3.76
C SER A 36 -3.17 3.17 2.68
N THR A 37 -2.38 3.99 1.98
CA THR A 37 -2.89 4.80 0.87
C THR A 37 -3.64 3.95 -0.15
N ILE A 38 -3.08 2.81 -0.57
CA ILE A 38 -3.72 1.92 -1.55
C ILE A 38 -5.08 1.40 -1.02
N PHE A 39 -5.10 0.82 0.18
CA PHE A 39 -6.31 0.16 0.69
C PHE A 39 -7.40 1.14 1.13
N TYR A 40 -7.03 2.28 1.71
CA TYR A 40 -7.99 3.33 2.03
C TYR A 40 -8.60 3.95 0.77
N GLN A 41 -7.80 4.24 -0.26
CA GLN A 41 -8.32 4.75 -1.53
C GLN A 41 -9.16 3.70 -2.26
N LEU A 42 -8.78 2.43 -2.22
CA LEU A 42 -9.62 1.34 -2.72
C LEU A 42 -10.97 1.33 -2.01
N ASN A 43 -10.98 1.29 -0.68
CA ASN A 43 -12.22 1.18 0.09
C ASN A 43 -13.17 2.37 -0.15
N LYS A 44 -12.62 3.58 -0.34
CA LYS A 44 -13.41 4.78 -0.71
C LYS A 44 -14.12 4.65 -2.06
N ARG A 45 -13.58 3.89 -3.00
CA ARG A 45 -14.17 3.66 -4.33
C ARG A 45 -15.16 2.49 -4.35
N MET A 46 -15.17 1.66 -3.31
CA MET A 46 -16.08 0.51 -3.25
C MET A 46 -17.50 0.95 -2.87
N PRO A 47 -18.55 0.32 -3.45
CA PRO A 47 -19.90 0.45 -2.93
C PRO A 47 -19.97 0.04 -1.45
N THR A 48 -20.89 0.61 -0.68
CA THR A 48 -21.05 0.30 0.75
C THR A 48 -21.37 -1.17 1.03
N THR A 49 -21.89 -1.90 0.05
CA THR A 49 -22.14 -3.36 0.11
C THR A 49 -20.90 -4.22 -0.12
N HIS A 50 -19.78 -3.62 -0.53
CA HIS A 50 -18.53 -4.31 -0.88
C HIS A 50 -17.30 -3.67 -0.24
N GLN A 51 -17.48 -3.04 0.92
CA GLN A 51 -16.34 -2.52 1.69
C GLN A 51 -15.40 -3.65 2.09
N ILE A 52 -14.11 -3.34 2.10
CA ILE A 52 -13.05 -4.26 2.47
C ILE A 52 -12.64 -4.05 3.93
N GLN A 53 -12.08 -5.08 4.57
CA GLN A 53 -11.44 -4.95 5.87
C GLN A 53 -10.07 -4.31 5.70
N VAL A 54 -10.03 -2.96 5.67
CA VAL A 54 -8.84 -2.16 5.33
C VAL A 54 -7.64 -2.53 6.23
N GLU A 55 -7.79 -2.45 7.55
CA GLU A 55 -6.71 -2.71 8.51
C GLU A 55 -6.15 -4.13 8.40
N GLN A 56 -7.03 -5.12 8.25
CA GLN A 56 -6.61 -6.52 8.08
C GLN A 56 -5.85 -6.71 6.77
N SER A 57 -6.31 -6.06 5.69
CA SER A 57 -5.69 -6.16 4.37
C SER A 57 -4.29 -5.52 4.35
N ILE A 58 -4.12 -4.38 5.01
CA ILE A 58 -2.83 -3.72 5.21
C ILE A 58 -1.89 -4.65 5.98
N SER A 59 -2.33 -5.14 7.14
CA SER A 59 -1.53 -6.02 8.01
C SER A 59 -1.10 -7.30 7.29
N LEU A 60 -2.02 -7.94 6.55
CA LEU A 60 -1.73 -9.18 5.84
C LEU A 60 -0.67 -8.98 4.75
N LEU A 61 -0.81 -7.93 3.94
CA LEU A 61 0.14 -7.65 2.87
C LEU A 61 1.49 -7.15 3.41
N LEU A 62 1.48 -6.34 4.48
CA LEU A 62 2.70 -5.89 5.14
C LEU A 62 3.50 -7.10 5.64
N ASN A 63 2.87 -8.00 6.40
CA ASN A 63 3.52 -9.19 6.92
C ASN A 63 4.03 -10.11 5.80
N PHE A 64 3.28 -10.24 4.70
CA PHE A 64 3.73 -10.98 3.53
C PHE A 64 5.01 -10.39 2.92
N LEU A 65 5.08 -9.07 2.75
CA LEU A 65 6.25 -8.40 2.20
C LEU A 65 7.46 -8.49 3.13
N LEU A 66 7.27 -8.31 4.44
CA LEU A 66 8.34 -8.46 5.42
C LEU A 66 8.89 -9.89 5.40
N ALA A 67 8.03 -10.91 5.46
CA ALA A 67 8.48 -12.30 5.40
C ALA A 67 9.18 -12.69 4.08
N ALA A 68 8.90 -11.97 2.98
CA ALA A 68 9.49 -12.25 1.68
C ALA A 68 10.85 -11.55 1.45
N PHE A 69 11.06 -10.36 2.05
CA PHE A 69 12.21 -9.50 1.78
C PHE A 69 13.08 -9.22 3.00
N ASP A 70 12.60 -9.50 4.21
CA ASP A 70 13.30 -9.37 5.49
C ASP A 70 13.07 -10.62 6.37
N PRO A 71 13.59 -11.80 5.97
CA PRO A 71 13.35 -13.09 6.62
C PRO A 71 14.11 -13.32 7.93
#